data_AF-C1CV73-F1
#
_entry.id   AF-C1CV73-F1
#
_cell.length_a   1.000
_cell.length_b   1.000
_cell.length_c   1.000
_cell.angle_alpha   90.00
_cell.angle_beta   90.00
_cell.angle_gamma   90.00
#
_symmetry.space_group_name_H-M   'P 1'
#
loop_
_entity.id
_entity.type
_entity.pdbx_description
1 polymer ?
#
loop_
_entity_poly.entity_id
_entity_poly.type
_entity_poly.pdbx_seq_one_letter_code
_entity_poly.pdbx_strand_id
1 'polypeptide(L)' 'MIAWIDLYIEGDPHPRRFDTLLTLGDYLRRIERLPDEAVSALLQHGEVAPPTARRGYRLGPLSQP' A
#
# COMPACT_ATOMS: atom_id res chain seq x y z
N MET A 1 3.96 3.19 -20.72
CA MET A 1 4.91 2.76 -19.68
C MET A 1 4.07 2.42 -18.46
N ILE A 2 4.08 1.17 -17.99
CA ILE A 2 3.31 0.79 -16.79
C ILE A 2 4.16 1.21 -15.58
N ALA A 3 3.65 2.16 -14.79
CA ALA A 3 4.28 2.57 -13.54
C ALA A 3 3.86 1.59 -12.46
N TRP A 4 4.77 0.68 -12.09
CA TRP A 4 4.55 -0.26 -11.00
C TRP A 4 4.55 0.47 -9.65
N ILE A 5 3.69 0.00 -8.75
CA ILE A 5 3.54 0.50 -7.39
C ILE A 5 4.01 -0.61 -6.43
N ASP A 6 4.99 -0.30 -5.59
CA ASP A 6 5.46 -1.19 -4.55
C ASP A 6 4.76 -0.84 -3.22
N LEU A 7 4.09 -1.82 -2.62
CA LEU A 7 3.52 -1.74 -1.27
C LEU A 7 4.48 -2.38 -0.28
N TYR A 8 5.02 -1.57 0.61
CA TYR A 8 5.83 -1.99 1.75
C TYR A 8 4.95 -2.13 2.99
N ILE A 9 5.13 -3.21 3.73
CA ILE A 9 4.37 -3.52 4.94
C ILE A 9 5.36 -3.73 6.07
N GLU A 10 5.08 -3.13 7.22
CA GLU A 10 5.92 -3.28 8.39
C GLU A 10 6.12 -4.76 8.74
N GLY A 11 7.40 -5.14 8.86
CA GLY A 11 7.82 -6.52 9.13
C GLY A 11 7.89 -7.45 7.91
N ASP A 12 7.47 -7.00 6.72
CA ASP A 12 7.60 -7.75 5.48
C ASP A 12 8.82 -7.24 4.68
N PRO A 13 9.86 -8.06 4.44
CA PRO A 13 11.03 -7.64 3.68
C PRO A 13 10.76 -7.51 2.18
N HIS A 14 9.64 -8.04 1.66
CA HIS A 14 9.35 -8.08 0.23
C HIS A 14 8.17 -7.18 -0.14
N PRO A 15 8.37 -6.16 -1.00
CA PRO A 15 7.26 -5.33 -1.44
C PRO A 15 6.28 -6.11 -2.32
N ARG A 16 4.99 -5.83 -2.15
CA ARG A 16 3.93 -6.35 -3.02
C ARG A 16 3.70 -5.40 -4.16
N ARG A 17 3.70 -5.92 -5.39
CA ARG A 17 3.68 -5.10 -6.60
C ARG A 17 2.30 -5.03 -7.21
N PHE A 18 1.90 -3.83 -7.62
CA PHE A 18 0.64 -3.56 -8.29
C PHE A 18 0.88 -2.75 -9.56
N ASP A 19 0.09 -3.03 -10.59
CA ASP A 19 0.09 -2.29 -11.85
C ASP A 19 -0.83 -1.06 -11.79
N THR A 20 -1.80 -1.03 -10.87
CA THR A 20 -2.75 0.07 -10.70
C THR A 20 -3.09 0.36 -9.24
N LEU A 21 -3.54 1.60 -8.96
CA LEU A 21 -4.09 1.98 -7.66
C LEU A 21 -5.40 1.23 -7.35
N LEU A 22 -6.14 0.80 -8.38
CA LEU A 22 -7.38 0.05 -8.23
C LEU A 22 -7.11 -1.34 -7.62
N THR A 23 -6.20 -2.11 -8.22
CA THR A 23 -5.82 -3.44 -7.73
C THR A 23 -5.15 -3.37 -6.36
N LEU A 24 -4.37 -2.32 -6.09
CA LEU A 24 -3.81 -2.04 -4.77
C LEU A 24 -4.93 -1.77 -3.75
N GLY A 25 -5.89 -0.90 -4.06
CA GLY A 25 -7.00 -0.58 -3.16
C GLY A 25 -7.86 -1.81 -2.83
N ASP A 26 -8.16 -2.64 -3.83
CA ASP A 26 -8.91 -3.89 -3.62
C ASP A 26 -8.14 -4.88 -2.74
N TYR A 27 -6.83 -4.98 -2.94
CA TYR A 27 -5.96 -5.78 -2.10
C TYR A 27 -5.96 -5.33 -0.64
N LEU A 28 -5.81 -4.02 -0.41
CA LEU A 28 -5.78 -3.44 0.93
C LEU A 28 -7.09 -3.68 1.70
N ARG A 29 -8.24 -3.59 1.01
CA ARG A 29 -9.56 -3.83 1.63
C ARG A 29 -9.84 -5.31 1.86
N ARG A 30 -9.50 -6.18 0.91
CA ARG A 30 -9.91 -7.60 0.95
C ARG A 30 -8.92 -8.48 1.69
N ILE A 31 -7.62 -8.26 1.47
CA ILE A 31 -6.55 -9.11 1.98
C ILE A 31 -6.00 -8.55 3.29
N GLU A 32 -5.55 -7.29 3.29
CA GLU A 32 -5.05 -6.64 4.52
C GLU A 32 -6.18 -6.21 5.46
N ARG A 33 -7.43 -6.20 4.96
CA ARG A 33 -8.64 -5.83 5.70
C ARG A 33 -8.50 -4.46 6.38
N LEU A 34 -7.83 -3.53 5.70
CA LEU A 34 -7.73 -2.16 6.13
C LEU A 34 -9.09 -1.49 6.05
N PRO A 35 -9.45 -0.65 7.04
CA PRO A 35 -10.66 0.13 6.96
C PRO A 35 -10.54 1.19 5.87
N ASP A 36 -11.66 1.66 5.34
CA ASP A 36 -11.68 2.56 4.18
C ASP A 36 -10.94 3.88 4.43
N GLU A 37 -10.94 4.38 5.67
CA GLU A 37 -10.14 5.56 6.03
C GLU A 37 -8.63 5.32 5.90
N ALA A 38 -8.15 4.13 6.26
CA ALA A 38 -6.73 3.79 6.17
C ALA A 38 -6.29 3.58 4.71
N VAL A 39 -7.15 2.96 3.89
CA VAL A 39 -6.91 2.82 2.45
C VAL A 39 -6.86 4.18 1.78
N SER A 40 -7.81 5.06 2.10
CA SER A 40 -7.85 6.42 1.56
C SER A 40 -6.60 7.22 1.96
N ALA A 41 -6.21 7.16 3.24
CA ALA A 41 -5.01 7.82 3.74
C ALA A 41 -3.74 7.30 3.03
N LEU A 42 -3.58 5.98 2.88
CA LEU A 42 -2.43 5.39 2.20
C LEU A 42 -2.35 5.80 0.72
N LEU A 43 -3.48 5.81 0.01
CA LEU A 43 -3.50 6.20 -1.41
C LEU A 43 -3.28 7.71 -1.62
N GLN A 44 -3.65 8.56 -0.65
CA GLN A 44 -3.49 10.01 -0.73
C GLN A 44 -2.12 10.49 -0.25
N HIS A 45 -1.60 9.91 0.84
CA HIS A 45 -0.39 10.37 1.50
C HIS A 45 0.82 9.48 1.21
N GLY A 46 0.62 8.31 0.60
CA GLY A 46 1.69 7.36 0.29
C GLY A 46 2.14 6.54 1.50
N GLU A 47 1.66 6.80 2.71
CA GLU A 47 1.89 5.97 3.89
C GLU A 47 0.76 6.07 4.91
N VAL A 48 0.61 5.01 5.72
CA VAL A 48 -0.30 4.98 6.87
C VAL A 48 0.31 4.10 7.96
N ALA A 49 0.06 4.44 9.22
CA ALA A 49 0.60 3.76 10.39
C ALA A 49 -0.43 3.74 11.53
N PRO A 50 -0.13 3.12 12.69
CA PRO A 50 -0.95 3.28 13.88
C PRO A 50 -1.13 4.76 14.26
N PRO A 51 -2.34 5.18 14.69
CA PRO A 51 -3.49 4.34 15.06
C PRO A 51 -4.44 4.00 13.89
N THR A 52 -4.27 4.59 12.71
CA THR A 52 -5.19 4.44 11.57
C THR A 52 -5.13 3.04 10.93
N ALA A 53 -3.96 2.41 10.97
CA ALA A 53 -3.77 1.02 10.58
C ALA A 53 -3.08 0.24 11.71
N ARG A 54 -3.24 -1.09 11.76
CA ARG A 54 -2.64 -1.93 12.81
C ARG A 54 -1.10 -1.99 12.74
N ARG A 55 -0.52 -1.63 11.60
CA ARG A 55 0.91 -1.65 11.29
C ARG A 55 1.19 -0.59 10.24
N GLY A 56 2.46 -0.27 10.00
CA GLY A 56 2.91 0.63 8.94
C GLY A 56 2.73 0.05 7.54
N TYR A 57 2.27 0.89 6.62
CA TYR A 57 2.22 0.64 5.18
C TYR A 57 2.78 1.84 4.46
N ARG A 58 3.54 1.61 3.38
CA ARG A 58 4.10 2.66 2.53
C ARG A 58 4.01 2.26 1.07
N LEU A 59 3.69 3.23 0.21
CA LEU A 59 3.78 3.11 -1.24
C LEU A 59 5.12 3.68 -1.70
N GLY A 60 5.82 2.93 -2.54
CA GLY A 60 6.98 3.42 -3.26
C GLY A 60 6.71 3.37 -4.77
N PRO A 61 7.28 4.30 -5.55
CA PRO A 61 7.49 4.01 -6.97
C PRO A 61 8.36 2.75 -7.07
N LEU A 62 8.23 1.99 -8.17
CA LEU A 62 9.21 0.97 -8.50
C LEU A 62 10.58 1.66 -8.59
N SER A 63 11.38 1.55 -7.54
CA SER A 63 12.79 1.91 -7.60
C SER A 63 13.40 1.03 -8.68
N GLN A 64 13.66 1.62 -9.85
CA GLN A 64 14.58 1.01 -10.78
C GLN A 64 15.92 0.80 -10.05
N PRO A 65 16.63 -0.30 -10.35
CA PRO A 65 17.83 -0.74 -9.66
C PRO A 65 18.93 0.32 -9.58
#